data_AF-A0A6A7GA30-F1
#
_entry.id   AF-A0A6A7GA30-F1
#
_cell.length_a   1.000
_cell.length_b   1.000
_cell.length_c   1.000
_cell.angle_alpha   90.00
_cell.angle_beta   90.00
_cell.angle_gamma   90.00
#
_symmetry.space_group_name_H-M   'P 1'
#
loop_
_entity.id
_entity.type
_entity.pdbx_description
1 polymer ?
#
loop_
_entity_poly.entity_id
_entity_poly.type
_entity_poly.pdbx_seq_one_letter_code
_entity_poly.pdbx_strand_id
1 'polypeptide(L)'
;MVPPPTVTGLSPIEGVPGTKLTIRGEFLGTRPEDLTGLVICGVDCLLTAEWKSSTKLIARSGGGVGKGDVIITTLSGGRGTSTVQFKGYQEVLSAVKESAVWVDESVILQLSFGRQRPLSPNAAMHDDPLGLSVEGNTATDLDADLPSLFPGQSGDLTSSTFSPAWFLLEQHRDTGFHDLKAGLHYLERKVNFQKEGQISFFKA
;
A
#
# COMPACT_ATOMS: atom_id res chain seq x y z
N MET A 1 17.60 16.41 -42.45
CA MET A 1 17.13 16.67 -41.07
C MET A 1 15.83 15.90 -40.90
N VAL A 2 15.71 15.06 -39.87
CA VAL A 2 14.46 14.33 -39.63
C VAL A 2 13.42 15.32 -39.10
N PRO A 3 12.15 15.27 -39.53
CA PRO A 3 11.12 16.16 -38.99
C PRO A 3 10.96 15.98 -37.48
N PRO A 4 10.56 17.04 -36.74
CA PRO A 4 10.28 16.92 -35.32
C PRO A 4 9.14 15.92 -35.03
N PRO A 5 9.20 15.19 -33.91
CA PRO A 5 8.11 14.29 -33.50
C PRO A 5 6.78 15.03 -33.39
N THR A 6 5.70 14.46 -33.91
CA THR A 6 4.36 15.05 -33.78
C THR A 6 3.40 14.02 -33.22
N VAL A 7 2.86 14.29 -32.03
CA VAL A 7 1.86 13.44 -31.37
C VAL A 7 0.47 13.84 -31.86
N THR A 8 -0.26 12.86 -32.41
CA THR A 8 -1.58 13.07 -33.01
C THR A 8 -2.69 12.26 -32.35
N GLY A 9 -2.35 11.27 -31.51
CA GLY A 9 -3.34 10.44 -30.84
C GLY A 9 -2.85 9.86 -29.52
N LEU A 10 -3.76 9.77 -28.55
CA LEU A 10 -3.51 9.21 -27.22
C LEU A 10 -4.63 8.21 -26.88
N SER A 11 -4.27 7.11 -26.22
CA SER A 11 -5.24 6.14 -25.73
C SER A 11 -4.74 5.51 -24.43
N PRO A 12 -5.43 5.71 -23.30
CA PRO A 12 -6.58 6.61 -23.11
C PRO A 12 -6.20 8.11 -23.19
N ILE A 13 -7.18 9.02 -23.30
CA ILE A 13 -6.92 10.48 -23.30
C ILE A 13 -6.87 11.08 -21.89
N GLU A 14 -7.24 10.30 -20.88
CA GLU A 14 -7.25 10.71 -19.49
C GLU A 14 -6.91 9.53 -18.58
N GLY A 15 -6.46 9.82 -17.35
CA GLY A 15 -6.19 8.77 -16.38
C GLY A 15 -5.48 9.26 -15.12
N VAL A 16 -5.37 8.33 -14.17
CA VAL A 16 -4.64 8.50 -12.90
C VAL A 16 -3.14 8.28 -13.10
N PRO A 17 -2.28 8.66 -12.15
CA PRO A 17 -0.86 8.35 -12.23
C PRO A 17 -0.63 6.84 -12.41
N GLY A 18 0.31 6.47 -13.28
CA GLY A 18 0.61 5.09 -13.63
C GLY A 18 -0.22 4.49 -14.77
N THR A 19 -1.18 5.25 -15.33
CA THR A 19 -2.02 4.81 -16.47
C THR A 19 -1.16 4.48 -17.68
N LYS A 20 -1.32 3.27 -18.22
CA LYS A 20 -0.62 2.84 -19.44
C LYS A 20 -1.19 3.59 -20.64
N LEU A 21 -0.38 4.46 -21.22
CA LEU A 21 -0.71 5.33 -22.34
C LEU A 21 -0.09 4.78 -23.63
N THR A 22 -0.92 4.64 -24.67
CA THR A 22 -0.47 4.41 -26.03
C THR A 22 -0.45 5.74 -26.78
N ILE A 23 0.75 6.19 -27.15
CA ILE A 23 1.00 7.44 -27.85
C ILE A 23 1.18 7.13 -29.34
N ARG A 24 0.41 7.80 -30.19
CA ARG A 24 0.43 7.68 -31.65
C ARG A 24 0.80 9.02 -32.27
N GLY A 25 1.55 8.96 -33.36
CA GLY A 25 2.08 10.16 -34.00
C GLY A 25 2.92 9.85 -35.21
N GLU A 26 3.74 10.82 -35.59
CA GLU A 26 4.68 10.75 -36.69
C GLU A 26 6.08 11.14 -36.19
N PHE A 27 7.11 10.54 -36.78
CA PHE A 27 8.52 10.82 -36.47
C PHE A 27 8.88 10.64 -34.98
N LEU A 28 8.27 9.67 -34.29
CA LEU A 28 8.50 9.37 -32.88
C LEU A 28 9.85 8.67 -32.59
N GLY A 29 10.84 8.87 -33.45
CA GLY A 29 12.15 8.24 -33.41
C GLY A 29 12.33 7.15 -34.46
N THR A 30 13.58 6.91 -34.84
CA THR A 30 13.99 5.92 -35.84
C THR A 30 14.38 4.58 -35.23
N ARG A 31 14.78 4.58 -33.95
CA ARG A 31 15.19 3.42 -33.14
C ARG A 31 14.95 3.75 -31.66
N PRO A 32 14.94 2.75 -30.76
CA PRO A 32 14.71 2.99 -29.33
C PRO A 32 15.67 4.02 -28.71
N GLU A 33 16.94 4.01 -29.10
CA GLU A 33 17.98 4.90 -28.56
C GLU A 33 17.84 6.35 -29.06
N ASP A 34 17.00 6.58 -30.07
CA ASP A 34 16.70 7.91 -30.60
C ASP A 34 15.77 8.69 -29.65
N LEU A 35 15.04 7.99 -28.76
CA LEU A 35 14.16 8.62 -27.79
C LEU A 35 14.97 9.14 -26.60
N THR A 36 15.06 10.46 -26.46
CA THR A 36 15.86 11.13 -25.41
C THR A 36 15.02 11.85 -24.37
N GLY A 37 13.72 12.05 -24.62
CA GLY A 37 12.82 12.65 -23.64
C GLY A 37 11.35 12.35 -23.93
N LEU A 38 10.57 12.19 -22.87
CA LEU A 38 9.11 12.07 -22.92
C LEU A 38 8.51 12.81 -21.73
N VAL A 39 7.70 13.84 -22.01
CA VAL A 39 6.98 14.60 -20.99
C VAL A 39 5.49 14.42 -21.21
N ILE A 40 4.77 13.95 -20.20
CA ILE A 40 3.31 13.79 -20.22
C ILE A 40 2.73 14.71 -19.15
N CYS A 41 1.90 15.67 -19.56
CA CYS A 41 1.24 16.60 -18.63
C CYS A 41 2.24 17.35 -17.71
N GLY A 42 3.40 17.73 -18.27
CA GLY A 42 4.46 18.43 -17.53
C GLY A 42 5.37 17.54 -16.67
N VAL A 43 5.14 16.23 -16.64
CA VAL A 43 5.95 15.27 -15.87
C VAL A 43 6.83 14.44 -16.79
N ASP A 44 8.12 14.32 -16.46
CA ASP A 44 9.04 13.42 -17.17
C ASP A 44 8.64 11.96 -16.95
N CYS A 45 8.40 11.25 -18.05
CA CYS A 45 7.93 9.87 -18.10
C CYS A 45 8.87 8.97 -18.93
N LEU A 46 10.07 9.46 -19.27
CA LEU A 46 11.04 8.74 -20.14
C LEU A 46 11.39 7.35 -19.60
N LEU A 47 11.54 7.19 -18.28
CA LEU A 47 11.90 5.91 -17.65
C LEU A 47 10.89 4.78 -17.92
N THR A 48 9.63 5.14 -18.21
CA THR A 48 8.56 4.16 -18.49
C THR A 48 8.27 4.03 -19.98
N ALA A 49 8.99 4.79 -20.82
CA ALA A 49 8.76 4.84 -22.24
C ALA A 49 9.31 3.60 -22.94
N GLU A 50 8.46 2.97 -23.73
CA GLU A 50 8.76 1.84 -24.59
C GLU A 50 8.46 2.24 -26.03
N TRP A 51 9.52 2.49 -26.79
CA TRP A 51 9.41 2.75 -28.23
C TRP A 51 9.01 1.47 -28.96
N LYS A 52 7.98 1.54 -29.81
CA LYS A 52 7.51 0.41 -30.63
C LYS A 52 7.80 0.60 -32.11
N SER A 53 7.59 1.81 -32.61
CA SER A 53 7.85 2.20 -34.00
C SER A 53 7.94 3.71 -34.10
N SER A 54 8.32 4.22 -35.28
CA SER A 54 8.32 5.66 -35.60
C SER A 54 6.95 6.35 -35.49
N THR A 55 5.88 5.58 -35.25
CA THR A 55 4.49 6.06 -35.14
C THR A 55 3.82 5.65 -33.83
N LYS A 56 4.50 4.88 -32.97
CA LYS A 56 3.90 4.33 -31.74
C LYS A 56 4.91 4.25 -30.61
N LEU A 57 4.50 4.76 -29.46
CA LEU A 57 5.23 4.69 -28.20
C LEU A 57 4.24 4.30 -27.09
N ILE A 58 4.69 3.52 -26.12
CA ILE A 58 3.90 3.17 -24.94
C ILE A 58 4.62 3.74 -23.72
N ALA A 59 3.91 4.36 -22.79
CA ALA A 59 4.49 4.86 -21.55
C ALA A 59 3.48 4.81 -20.42
N ARG A 60 3.89 5.15 -19.20
CA ARG A 60 2.98 5.35 -18.08
C ARG A 60 2.93 6.84 -17.72
N SER A 61 1.73 7.36 -17.45
CA SER A 61 1.56 8.75 -17.01
C SER A 61 2.13 8.98 -15.60
N GLY A 62 2.68 10.17 -15.38
CA GLY A 62 3.12 10.62 -14.05
C GLY A 62 2.01 11.30 -13.24
N GLY A 63 2.41 12.00 -12.16
CA GLY A 63 1.52 12.74 -11.25
C GLY A 63 0.94 14.05 -11.78
N GLY A 64 0.93 14.27 -13.10
CA GLY A 64 0.41 15.51 -13.70
C GLY A 64 -1.10 15.61 -13.50
N VAL A 65 -1.59 16.78 -13.11
CA VAL A 65 -3.02 17.04 -12.89
C VAL A 65 -3.52 18.10 -13.87
N GLY A 66 -4.72 17.90 -14.41
CA GLY A 66 -5.30 18.77 -15.43
C GLY A 66 -4.98 18.31 -16.85
N LYS A 67 -5.29 19.16 -17.82
CA LYS A 67 -4.94 18.93 -19.23
C LYS A 67 -3.52 19.38 -19.49
N GLY A 68 -2.72 18.56 -20.15
CA GLY A 68 -1.39 18.94 -20.58
C GLY A 68 -0.95 18.18 -21.82
N ASP A 69 0.04 18.75 -22.51
CA ASP A 69 0.57 18.19 -23.74
C ASP A 69 1.41 16.94 -23.48
N VAL A 70 1.58 16.14 -24.53
CA VAL A 70 2.50 15.00 -24.56
C VAL A 70 3.64 15.31 -25.52
N ILE A 71 4.80 15.67 -24.97
CA ILE A 71 5.95 16.13 -25.73
C ILE A 71 7.01 15.02 -25.79
N ILE A 72 7.36 14.61 -27.00
CA ILE A 72 8.43 13.64 -27.27
C ILE A 72 9.65 14.41 -27.78
N THR A 73 10.83 14.06 -27.28
CA THR A 73 12.11 14.59 -27.76
C THR A 73 12.94 13.44 -28.30
N THR A 74 13.42 13.59 -29.54
CA THR A 74 14.30 12.62 -30.20
C THR A 74 15.66 13.24 -30.49
N LEU A 75 16.70 12.40 -30.58
CA LEU A 75 18.04 12.83 -30.97
C LEU A 75 18.04 13.32 -32.44
N SER A 76 17.29 12.65 -33.30
CA SER A 76 17.25 12.92 -34.75
C SER A 76 16.37 14.11 -35.17
N GLY A 77 15.23 14.32 -34.49
CA GLY A 77 14.23 15.33 -34.83
C GLY A 77 14.07 16.44 -33.80
N GLY A 78 14.76 16.35 -32.65
CA GLY A 78 14.67 17.32 -31.57
C GLY A 78 13.35 17.26 -30.81
N ARG A 79 12.94 18.41 -30.25
CA ARG A 79 11.71 18.53 -29.46
C ARG A 79 10.48 18.54 -30.37
N GLY A 80 9.55 17.63 -30.10
CA GLY A 80 8.30 17.49 -30.82
C GLY A 80 7.16 18.38 -30.31
N THR A 81 6.00 18.20 -30.93
CA THR A 81 4.75 18.89 -30.59
C THR A 81 3.60 17.89 -30.44
N SER A 82 2.48 18.35 -29.85
CA SER A 82 1.27 17.55 -29.67
C SER A 82 0.06 18.31 -30.17
N THR A 83 -0.80 17.65 -30.95
CA THR A 83 -2.12 18.21 -31.34
C THR A 83 -3.24 17.78 -30.39
N VAL A 84 -2.94 16.85 -29.48
CA VAL A 84 -3.86 16.29 -28.49
C VAL A 84 -3.28 16.47 -27.08
N GLN A 85 -4.16 16.48 -26.09
CA GLN A 85 -3.77 16.66 -24.68
C GLN A 85 -4.18 15.44 -23.87
N PHE A 86 -3.34 15.07 -22.91
CA PHE A 86 -3.68 14.10 -21.88
C PHE A 86 -4.26 14.83 -20.68
N LYS A 87 -5.33 14.30 -20.08
CA LYS A 87 -5.92 14.82 -18.85
C LYS A 87 -5.57 13.91 -17.67
N GLY A 88 -4.60 14.33 -16.86
CA GLY A 88 -4.29 13.66 -15.62
C GLY A 88 -5.24 14.08 -14.49
N TYR A 89 -5.64 13.14 -13.64
CA TYR A 89 -6.39 13.44 -12.43
C TYR A 89 -5.92 12.54 -11.29
N GLN A 90 -5.90 13.10 -10.08
CA GLN A 90 -5.67 12.29 -8.89
C GLN A 90 -6.97 11.59 -8.54
N GLU A 91 -6.92 10.29 -8.30
CA GLU A 91 -8.07 9.61 -7.72
C GLU A 91 -8.21 10.03 -6.26
N VAL A 92 -9.33 10.69 -5.95
CA VAL A 92 -9.73 10.93 -4.57
C VAL A 92 -10.29 9.61 -4.06
N LEU A 93 -9.55 8.95 -3.16
CA LEU A 93 -10.03 7.77 -2.46
C LEU A 93 -11.26 8.18 -1.64
N SER A 94 -12.45 7.93 -2.18
CA SER A 94 -13.69 8.07 -1.44
C SER A 94 -13.86 6.87 -0.51
N ALA A 95 -14.46 7.09 0.66
CA ALA A 95 -14.71 6.04 1.67
C ALA A 95 -15.50 4.83 1.14
N VAL A 96 -16.13 4.95 -0.04
CA VAL A 96 -17.00 3.93 -0.65
C VAL A 96 -16.36 3.27 -1.89
N LYS A 97 -15.09 3.55 -2.22
CA LYS A 97 -14.47 2.92 -3.40
C LYS A 97 -14.10 1.47 -3.09
N GLU A 98 -14.71 0.52 -3.81
CA GLU A 98 -14.38 -0.90 -3.73
C GLU A 98 -12.88 -1.14 -3.98
N SER A 99 -12.25 -1.89 -3.07
CA SER A 99 -10.84 -2.27 -3.15
C SER A 99 -10.74 -3.76 -3.43
N ALA A 100 -10.03 -4.17 -4.48
CA ALA A 100 -9.74 -5.57 -4.80
C ALA A 100 -8.58 -6.14 -3.97
N VAL A 101 -8.20 -5.45 -2.87
CA VAL A 101 -7.31 -6.00 -1.86
C VAL A 101 -8.08 -7.08 -1.14
N TRP A 102 -7.85 -8.33 -1.53
CA TRP A 102 -8.19 -9.46 -0.69
C TRP A 102 -7.31 -9.37 0.56
N VAL A 103 -7.88 -8.87 1.64
CA VAL A 103 -7.28 -9.04 2.97
C VAL A 103 -7.23 -10.56 3.18
N ASP A 104 -6.09 -11.09 3.60
CA ASP A 104 -6.01 -12.49 3.96
C ASP A 104 -6.90 -12.72 5.20
N GLU A 105 -8.15 -13.09 4.95
CA GLU A 105 -9.15 -13.34 5.98
C GLU A 105 -8.81 -14.57 6.82
N SER A 106 -7.69 -15.27 6.58
CA SER A 106 -7.26 -16.39 7.41
C SER A 106 -7.05 -15.99 8.89
N VAL A 107 -6.69 -14.73 9.15
CA VAL A 107 -6.64 -14.14 10.51
C VAL A 107 -8.04 -13.94 11.11
N ILE A 108 -9.05 -13.65 10.28
CA ILE A 108 -10.44 -13.40 10.68
C ILE A 108 -11.25 -14.72 10.75
N LEU A 109 -10.91 -15.71 9.93
CA LEU A 109 -11.62 -16.99 9.83
C LEU A 109 -11.09 -18.04 10.80
N GLN A 110 -9.85 -17.92 11.30
CA GLN A 110 -9.40 -18.75 12.43
C GLN A 110 -10.21 -18.51 13.72
N LEU A 111 -10.86 -17.34 13.84
CA LEU A 111 -11.79 -16.99 14.93
C LEU A 111 -13.19 -17.62 14.79
N SER A 112 -13.52 -18.21 13.64
CA SER A 112 -14.91 -18.59 13.31
C SER A 112 -15.28 -20.06 13.58
N PHE A 113 -14.34 -20.89 14.05
CA PHE A 113 -14.67 -22.26 14.48
C PHE A 113 -15.04 -22.31 15.98
N GLY A 114 -16.17 -21.68 16.32
CA GLY A 114 -16.68 -21.70 17.68
C GLY A 114 -17.98 -20.91 17.88
N ARG A 115 -19.10 -21.41 17.34
CA ARG A 115 -20.49 -21.01 17.66
C ARG A 115 -20.95 -19.58 17.29
N GLN A 116 -21.80 -19.55 16.27
CA GLN A 116 -22.94 -18.64 16.04
C GLN A 116 -23.14 -17.45 17.02
N ARG A 117 -22.81 -16.24 16.56
CA ARG A 117 -23.62 -15.01 16.68
C ARG A 117 -23.04 -13.94 15.75
N PRO A 118 -23.85 -13.21 14.96
CA PRO A 118 -23.37 -12.04 14.25
C PRO A 118 -23.12 -10.93 15.27
N LEU A 119 -21.86 -10.67 15.60
CA LEU A 119 -21.45 -9.53 16.41
C LEU A 119 -21.09 -8.36 15.51
N SER A 120 -21.44 -7.17 15.97
CA SER A 120 -21.21 -5.87 15.34
C SER A 120 -19.71 -5.68 14.97
N PRO A 121 -19.36 -4.88 13.95
CA PRO A 121 -17.99 -4.71 13.44
C PRO A 121 -16.95 -4.24 14.48
N ASN A 122 -17.41 -3.78 15.64
CA ASN A 122 -16.54 -3.34 16.75
C ASN A 122 -15.90 -4.49 17.55
N ALA A 123 -16.22 -5.76 17.24
CA ALA A 123 -15.61 -6.92 17.89
C ALA A 123 -14.26 -7.33 17.28
N ALA A 124 -13.70 -6.57 16.33
CA ALA A 124 -12.31 -6.69 15.89
C ALA A 124 -11.33 -6.07 16.92
N MET A 125 -11.64 -6.19 18.21
CA MET A 125 -10.66 -5.91 19.26
C MET A 125 -9.72 -7.11 19.26
N HIS A 126 -8.46 -6.86 18.94
CA HIS A 126 -7.37 -7.84 18.97
C HIS A 126 -7.58 -8.89 20.07
N ASP A 127 -7.63 -10.17 19.69
CA ASP A 127 -7.49 -11.24 20.69
C ASP A 127 -6.24 -10.96 21.51
N ASP A 128 -6.38 -10.99 22.84
CA ASP A 128 -5.24 -10.86 23.74
C ASP A 128 -4.11 -11.81 23.30
N PRO A 129 -2.88 -11.32 23.07
CA PRO A 129 -1.75 -12.15 22.67
C PRO A 129 -1.47 -13.31 23.64
N LEU A 130 -1.84 -13.19 24.92
CA LEU A 130 -1.68 -14.26 25.91
C LEU A 130 -2.82 -15.29 25.88
N GLY A 131 -3.92 -15.00 25.17
CA GLY A 131 -5.09 -15.88 25.09
C GLY A 131 -5.79 -16.07 26.43
N LEU A 132 -5.65 -15.10 27.34
CA LEU A 132 -6.27 -15.11 28.66
C LEU A 132 -7.51 -14.21 28.64
N SER A 133 -8.53 -14.57 29.43
CA SER A 133 -9.70 -13.70 29.56
C SER A 133 -9.33 -12.48 30.40
N VAL A 134 -9.65 -11.29 29.88
CA VAL A 134 -9.47 -10.00 30.56
C VAL A 134 -10.75 -9.58 31.30
N GLU A 135 -11.79 -10.42 31.30
CA GLU A 135 -13.07 -10.15 31.96
C GLU A 135 -12.89 -10.01 33.49
N GLY A 136 -12.91 -8.76 33.96
CA GLY A 136 -12.75 -8.41 35.38
C GLY A 136 -11.86 -7.19 35.62
N ASN A 137 -10.98 -6.87 34.66
CA ASN A 137 -10.04 -5.76 34.75
C ASN A 137 -10.73 -4.42 34.39
N THR A 138 -11.45 -3.83 35.35
CA THR A 138 -12.30 -2.64 35.14
C THR A 138 -11.83 -1.40 35.89
N ALA A 139 -10.69 -1.48 36.59
CA ALA A 139 -10.21 -0.39 37.43
C ALA A 139 -9.38 0.62 36.60
N THR A 140 -9.88 1.85 36.45
CA THR A 140 -9.22 2.95 35.72
C THR A 140 -8.13 3.68 36.52
N ASP A 141 -7.94 3.32 37.79
CA ASP A 141 -7.18 4.14 38.74
C ASP A 141 -5.67 4.12 38.51
N LEU A 142 -5.11 3.02 37.99
CA LEU A 142 -3.67 2.92 37.68
C LEU A 142 -3.31 3.54 36.33
N ASP A 143 -4.27 3.64 35.41
CA ASP A 143 -4.02 4.12 34.04
C ASP A 143 -3.53 5.57 34.02
N ALA A 144 -3.88 6.35 35.05
CA ALA A 144 -3.42 7.73 35.24
C ALA A 144 -1.94 7.82 35.63
N ASP A 145 -1.39 6.81 36.32
CA ASP A 145 -0.02 6.80 36.83
C ASP A 145 0.96 6.12 35.85
N LEU A 146 0.47 5.27 34.95
CA LEU A 146 1.28 4.59 33.94
C LEU A 146 2.14 5.56 33.09
N PRO A 147 1.64 6.71 32.60
CA PRO A 147 2.44 7.70 31.87
C PRO A 147 3.63 8.26 32.66
N SER A 148 3.53 8.29 33.99
CA SER A 148 4.61 8.75 34.87
C SER A 148 5.67 7.68 35.12
N LEU A 149 5.27 6.40 35.15
CA LEU A 149 6.15 5.25 35.38
C LEU A 149 6.94 4.85 34.14
N PHE A 150 6.39 5.07 32.95
CA PHE A 150 7.01 4.70 31.68
C PHE A 150 6.95 5.86 30.66
N PRO A 151 7.77 6.91 30.84
CA PRO A 151 7.74 8.09 29.98
C PRO A 151 8.09 7.72 28.53
N GLY A 152 7.21 8.10 27.59
CA GLY A 152 7.41 7.87 26.16
C GLY A 152 7.21 6.43 25.70
N GLN A 153 6.67 5.55 26.55
CA GLN A 153 6.30 4.18 26.19
C GLN A 153 4.78 4.05 26.08
N SER A 154 4.32 2.95 25.48
CA SER A 154 2.89 2.66 25.32
C SER A 154 2.61 1.16 25.50
N GLY A 155 1.41 0.83 25.98
CA GLY A 155 0.88 -0.55 25.98
C GLY A 155 0.30 -0.98 24.63
N ASP A 156 0.21 -0.07 23.66
CA ASP A 156 -0.33 -0.37 22.33
C ASP A 156 0.60 -1.31 21.54
N LEU A 157 0.09 -2.50 21.19
CA LEU A 157 0.79 -3.53 20.42
C LEU A 157 1.26 -3.05 19.04
N THR A 158 0.62 -2.02 18.48
CA THR A 158 0.97 -1.46 17.17
C THR A 158 2.00 -0.33 17.26
N SER A 159 2.29 0.16 18.46
CA SER A 159 3.22 1.26 18.67
C SER A 159 4.68 0.83 18.53
N SER A 160 5.50 1.69 17.92
CA SER A 160 6.96 1.51 17.89
C SER A 160 7.61 1.68 19.26
N THR A 161 6.91 2.26 20.24
CA THR A 161 7.36 2.47 21.61
C THR A 161 6.70 1.50 22.59
N PHE A 162 6.28 0.33 22.10
CA PHE A 162 5.60 -0.68 22.89
C PHE A 162 6.42 -1.16 24.09
N SER A 163 5.77 -1.25 25.25
CA SER A 163 6.33 -1.77 26.48
C SER A 163 5.50 -2.95 27.01
N PRO A 164 6.09 -4.17 27.09
CA PRO A 164 5.40 -5.35 27.63
C PRO A 164 4.97 -5.17 29.08
N ALA A 165 5.76 -4.44 29.88
CA ALA A 165 5.45 -4.17 31.28
C ALA A 165 4.20 -3.29 31.42
N TRP A 166 4.10 -2.24 30.60
CA TRP A 166 2.90 -1.41 30.53
C TRP A 166 1.68 -2.25 30.13
N PHE A 167 1.78 -3.01 29.05
CA PHE A 167 0.68 -3.84 28.55
C PHE A 167 0.15 -4.82 29.60
N LEU A 168 1.04 -5.49 30.33
CA LEU A 168 0.65 -6.42 31.40
C LEU A 168 -0.04 -5.70 32.57
N LEU A 169 0.43 -4.51 32.95
CA LEU A 169 -0.20 -3.71 34.01
C LEU A 169 -1.55 -3.15 33.57
N GLU A 170 -1.67 -2.77 32.32
CA GLU A 170 -2.91 -2.22 31.76
C GLU A 170 -3.97 -3.32 31.62
N GLN A 171 -3.62 -4.44 30.97
CA GLN A 171 -4.57 -5.48 30.54
C GLN A 171 -4.62 -6.72 31.46
N HIS A 172 -3.56 -7.03 32.21
CA HIS A 172 -3.44 -8.28 32.98
C HIS A 172 -3.06 -8.08 34.47
N ARG A 173 -3.35 -6.91 35.06
CA ARG A 173 -2.99 -6.63 36.47
C ARG A 173 -3.54 -7.64 37.47
N ASP A 174 -4.75 -8.15 37.22
CA ASP A 174 -5.44 -9.10 38.09
C ASP A 174 -5.11 -10.57 37.73
N THR A 175 -4.27 -10.78 36.71
CA THR A 175 -3.89 -12.11 36.26
C THR A 175 -2.74 -12.66 37.12
N GLY A 176 -2.91 -13.88 37.62
CA GLY A 176 -1.90 -14.53 38.44
C GLY A 176 -0.62 -14.87 37.67
N PHE A 177 0.52 -14.94 38.37
CA PHE A 177 1.81 -15.28 37.77
C PHE A 177 1.80 -16.62 36.99
N HIS A 178 1.07 -17.62 37.51
CA HIS A 178 0.96 -18.93 36.85
C HIS A 178 0.17 -18.85 35.55
N ASP A 179 -0.87 -18.02 35.50
CA ASP A 179 -1.69 -17.82 34.30
C ASP A 179 -0.94 -17.01 33.25
N LEU A 180 -0.22 -15.95 33.66
CA LEU A 180 0.69 -15.21 32.77
C LEU A 180 1.75 -16.13 32.15
N LYS A 181 2.30 -17.06 32.94
CA LYS A 181 3.26 -18.05 32.44
C LYS A 181 2.62 -19.03 31.45
N ALA A 182 1.37 -19.44 31.69
CA ALA A 182 0.62 -20.25 30.73
C ALA A 182 0.35 -19.47 29.43
N GLY A 183 0.00 -18.19 29.53
CA GLY A 183 -0.18 -17.28 28.39
C GLY A 183 1.10 -17.10 27.58
N LEU A 184 2.26 -17.01 28.23
CA LEU A 184 3.56 -16.98 27.55
C LEU A 184 3.78 -18.25 26.72
N HIS A 185 3.54 -19.43 27.28
CA HIS A 185 3.66 -20.69 26.53
C HIS A 185 2.63 -20.83 25.39
N TYR A 186 1.45 -20.23 25.53
CA TYR A 186 0.50 -20.11 24.43
C TYR A 186 1.06 -19.24 23.29
N LEU A 187 1.57 -18.05 23.63
CA LEU A 187 2.16 -17.13 22.68
C LEU A 187 3.38 -17.72 21.95
N GLU A 188 4.27 -18.40 22.68
CA GLU A 188 5.44 -19.09 22.11
C GLU A 188 5.03 -20.13 21.05
N ARG A 189 4.00 -20.93 21.35
CA ARG A 189 3.47 -21.91 20.39
C ARG A 189 2.89 -21.23 19.15
N LYS A 190 2.14 -20.14 19.33
CA LYS A 190 1.53 -19.38 18.23
C LYS A 190 2.60 -18.76 17.30
N VAL A 191 3.65 -18.18 17.87
CA VAL A 191 4.77 -17.59 17.12
C VAL A 191 5.55 -18.67 16.35
N ASN A 192 5.81 -19.82 16.97
CA ASN A 192 6.54 -20.90 16.31
C ASN A 192 5.73 -21.50 15.13
N PHE A 193 4.42 -21.68 15.30
CA PHE A 193 3.55 -22.14 14.23
C PHE A 193 3.55 -21.20 13.00
N GLN A 194 3.53 -19.88 13.23
CA GLN A 194 3.61 -18.90 12.13
C GLN A 194 4.93 -18.97 11.36
N LYS A 195 6.06 -19.16 12.06
CA LYS A 195 7.37 -19.33 11.43
C LYS A 195 7.41 -20.58 10.56
N GLU A 196 6.90 -21.71 11.05
CA GLU A 196 6.86 -22.97 10.31
C GLU A 196 5.96 -22.92 9.06
N GLY A 197 4.82 -22.23 9.16
CA GLY A 197 3.92 -21.98 8.04
C GLY A 197 4.56 -21.14 6.93
N GLN A 198 5.37 -20.13 7.26
CA GLN A 198 6.10 -19.33 6.25
C GLN A 198 7.21 -20.11 5.54
N ILE A 199 7.90 -21.02 6.23
CA ILE A 199 9.03 -21.78 5.66
C ILE A 199 8.55 -22.87 4.69
N SER A 200 7.33 -23.38 4.88
CA SER A 200 6.74 -24.43 4.03
C SER A 200 6.33 -23.95 2.64
N PHE A 201 6.23 -22.63 2.40
CA PHE A 201 6.01 -22.06 1.06
C PHE A 201 7.30 -21.92 0.22
N PHE A 202 8.48 -22.07 0.82
CA PHE A 202 9.77 -21.90 0.12
C PHE A 202 10.47 -23.21 -0.26
N LYS A 203 9.87 -24.37 0.02
CA LYS A 203 10.44 -25.67 -0.36
C LYS A 203 9.75 -26.21 -1.61
N ALA A 204 10.21 -25.74 -2.76
CA ALA A 204 10.03 -26.36 -4.08
C ALA A 204 11.40 -26.72 -4.65
#